data_AF-A0A8I0KXS6-F1
#
_entry.id   AF-A0A8I0KXS6-F1
#
_cell.length_a   1.000
_cell.length_b   1.000
_cell.length_c   1.000
_cell.angle_alpha   90.00
_cell.angle_beta   90.00
_cell.angle_gamma   90.00
#
_symmetry.space_group_name_H-M   'P 1'
#
loop_
_entity.id
_entity.type
_entity.pdbx_description
1 polymer ?
#
loop_
_entity_poly.entity_id
_entity_poly.type
_entity_poly.pdbx_seq_one_letter_code
_entity_poly.pdbx_strand_id
1 'polypeptide(L)'
;MPRGENAPRASRQHRWKPGGSIASNGYVKIRVGKDHPLADPNGYAYEHLVVWCAAGNPRPPKGWLLHHANEDKTDNRIGNLELKRRGVHNAEHLAAENRRCPRTGRLLPKMRGAA
;
A
#
# COMPACT_ATOMS: atom_id res chain seq x y z
N MET A 1 10.74 -21.56 -27.26
CA MET A 1 11.27 -22.05 -25.98
C MET A 1 10.11 -22.42 -25.06
N PRO A 2 9.90 -23.70 -24.68
CA PRO A 2 8.87 -24.07 -23.71
C PRO A 2 9.31 -23.70 -22.28
N ARG A 3 8.43 -23.10 -21.49
CA ARG A 3 8.71 -22.66 -20.10
C ARG A 3 8.60 -23.84 -19.16
N GLY A 4 9.70 -24.17 -18.47
CA GLY A 4 9.82 -25.33 -17.59
C GLY A 4 8.79 -25.38 -16.46
N GLU A 5 8.14 -26.54 -16.33
CA GLU A 5 7.04 -26.87 -15.42
C GLU A 5 7.53 -27.35 -14.03
N ASN A 6 8.70 -26.92 -13.56
CA ASN A 6 9.35 -27.46 -12.36
C ASN A 6 9.30 -26.56 -11.12
N ALA A 7 8.41 -25.56 -11.06
CA ALA A 7 8.20 -24.81 -9.83
C ALA A 7 7.29 -25.61 -8.88
N PRO A 8 7.73 -25.97 -7.65
CA PRO A 8 6.86 -26.63 -6.68
C PRO A 8 5.60 -25.79 -6.45
N ARG A 9 4.44 -26.46 -6.43
CA ARG A 9 3.13 -25.84 -6.18
C ARG A 9 3.26 -24.94 -4.95
N ALA A 10 2.70 -23.73 -5.01
CA ALA A 10 2.90 -22.70 -4.00
C ALA A 10 2.69 -23.21 -2.56
N SER A 11 1.74 -24.14 -2.36
CA SER A 11 1.43 -24.78 -1.08
C SER A 11 2.57 -25.58 -0.42
N ARG A 12 3.63 -25.93 -1.16
CA ARG A 12 4.77 -26.72 -0.66
C ARG A 12 6.03 -25.89 -0.41
N GLN A 13 5.96 -24.57 -0.57
CA GLN A 13 7.10 -23.70 -0.25
C GLN A 13 7.07 -23.33 1.24
N HIS A 14 8.20 -23.42 1.94
CA HIS A 14 8.33 -23.06 3.37
C HIS A 14 7.91 -21.61 3.69
N ARG A 15 7.83 -20.75 2.68
CA ARG A 15 7.37 -19.36 2.79
C ARG A 15 5.87 -19.18 2.53
N TRP A 16 5.15 -20.25 2.18
CA TRP A 16 3.73 -20.20 1.91
C TRP A 16 2.96 -20.13 3.21
N LYS A 17 2.22 -19.03 3.37
CA LYS A 17 1.17 -18.89 4.38
C LYS A 17 -0.18 -18.82 3.65
N PRO A 18 -1.25 -19.42 4.19
CA PRO A 18 -2.60 -19.10 3.71
C PRO A 18 -2.79 -17.58 3.80
N GLY A 19 -3.23 -16.94 2.72
CA GLY A 19 -3.32 -15.47 2.62
C GLY A 19 -2.20 -14.80 1.81
N GLY A 20 -1.13 -15.50 1.41
CA GLY A 20 -0.09 -14.95 0.52
C GLY A 20 1.23 -14.60 1.23
N SER A 21 2.08 -13.84 0.53
CA SER A 21 3.43 -13.47 0.99
C SER A 21 3.47 -12.00 1.43
N ILE A 22 4.06 -11.72 2.59
CA ILE A 22 4.29 -10.34 3.05
C ILE A 22 5.46 -9.73 2.26
N ALA A 23 5.20 -8.62 1.58
CA ALA A 23 6.22 -7.86 0.87
C ALA A 23 7.07 -7.03 1.85
N SER A 24 8.24 -6.56 1.41
CA SER A 24 9.16 -5.75 2.23
C SER A 24 8.55 -4.45 2.76
N ASN A 25 7.46 -3.97 2.17
CA ASN A 25 6.71 -2.80 2.60
C ASN A 25 5.60 -3.11 3.64
N GLY A 26 5.48 -4.37 4.07
CA GLY A 26 4.54 -4.85 5.07
C GLY A 26 3.16 -5.26 4.53
N TYR A 27 2.90 -5.10 3.23
CA TYR A 27 1.62 -5.49 2.63
C TYR A 27 1.61 -6.95 2.20
N VAL A 28 0.43 -7.57 2.29
CA VAL A 28 0.21 -8.94 1.80
C VAL A 28 0.04 -8.96 0.28
N LYS A 29 0.76 -9.87 -0.38
CA LYS A 29 0.68 -10.14 -1.82
C LYS A 29 0.17 -11.55 -2.08
N ILE A 30 -0.80 -11.67 -2.98
CA ILE A 30 -1.35 -12.93 -3.44
C ILE A 30 -1.04 -13.15 -4.92
N ARG A 31 -0.89 -14.42 -5.33
CA ARG A 31 -0.65 -14.77 -6.72
C ARG A 31 -1.97 -14.86 -7.46
N VAL A 32 -2.16 -14.00 -8.46
CA VAL A 32 -3.41 -13.88 -9.24
C VAL A 32 -3.23 -14.28 -10.71
N GLY A 33 -1.98 -14.45 -11.17
CA GLY A 33 -1.66 -14.69 -12.58
C GLY A 33 -1.31 -13.38 -13.31
N LYS A 34 -0.59 -13.49 -14.44
CA LYS A 34 -0.08 -12.32 -15.19
C LYS A 34 -1.17 -11.56 -15.94
N ASP A 35 -2.25 -12.25 -16.31
CA ASP A 35 -3.36 -11.68 -17.06
C ASP A 35 -4.37 -10.92 -16.17
N HIS A 36 -4.19 -10.98 -14.85
CA HIS A 36 -5.10 -10.32 -13.92
C HIS A 36 -4.89 -8.79 -13.94
N PRO A 37 -5.95 -7.97 -13.98
CA PRO A 37 -5.84 -6.51 -14.16
C PRO A 37 -5.13 -5.77 -13.00
N LEU A 38 -5.08 -6.41 -11.82
CA LEU A 38 -4.37 -5.90 -10.64
C LEU A 38 -2.97 -6.51 -10.45
N ALA A 39 -2.53 -7.40 -11.35
CA ALA A 39 -1.25 -8.05 -11.24
C ALA A 39 -0.07 -7.11 -11.53
N ASP A 40 1.02 -7.32 -10.80
CA ASP A 40 2.35 -6.88 -11.17
C ASP A 40 2.93 -7.78 -12.30
N PRO A 41 4.06 -7.41 -12.93
CA PRO A 41 4.66 -8.20 -14.01
C PRO A 41 5.00 -9.66 -13.64
N ASN A 42 5.07 -9.97 -12.34
CA ASN A 42 5.35 -11.30 -11.81
C ASN A 42 4.06 -12.09 -11.51
N GLY A 43 2.88 -11.52 -11.75
CA GLY A 43 1.58 -12.15 -11.54
C GLY A 43 1.07 -12.09 -10.10
N TYR A 44 1.55 -11.13 -9.31
CA TYR A 44 1.10 -10.90 -7.94
C TYR A 44 0.28 -9.62 -7.81
N ALA A 45 -0.74 -9.62 -6.97
CA ALA A 45 -1.50 -8.44 -6.61
C ALA A 45 -1.46 -8.22 -5.10
N TYR A 46 -1.61 -6.97 -4.66
CA TYR A 46 -1.80 -6.70 -3.23
C TYR A 46 -3.19 -7.13 -2.80
N GLU A 47 -3.29 -7.88 -1.70
CA GLU A 47 -4.53 -8.47 -1.24
C GLU A 47 -5.60 -7.40 -0.94
N HIS A 48 -5.23 -6.30 -0.27
CA HIS A 48 -6.16 -5.19 0.01
C HIS A 48 -6.80 -4.61 -1.27
N LEU A 49 -6.05 -4.52 -2.38
CA LEU A 49 -6.61 -4.05 -3.66
C LEU A 49 -7.58 -5.08 -4.27
N VAL A 50 -7.27 -6.37 -4.14
CA VAL A 50 -8.12 -7.44 -4.63
C VAL A 50 -9.42 -7.49 -3.83
N VAL A 51 -9.36 -7.44 -2.50
CA VAL A 51 -10.55 -7.39 -1.63
C VAL A 51 -11.40 -6.16 -1.93
N TRP A 52 -10.77 -4.99 -2.07
CA TRP A 52 -11.47 -3.74 -2.39
C TRP A 52 -12.23 -3.82 -3.71
N CYS A 53 -11.58 -4.26 -4.79
CA CYS A 53 -12.21 -4.38 -6.09
C CYS A 53 -13.24 -5.52 -6.14
N ALA A 54 -13.01 -6.64 -5.44
CA ALA A 54 -13.96 -7.74 -5.35
C ALA A 54 -15.23 -7.35 -4.60
N ALA A 55 -15.15 -6.39 -3.66
CA ALA A 55 -16.31 -5.79 -3.01
C ALA A 55 -17.13 -4.85 -3.92
N GLY A 56 -16.77 -4.71 -5.20
CA GLY A 56 -17.48 -3.88 -6.18
C GLY A 56 -16.99 -2.43 -6.26
N ASN A 57 -15.96 -2.06 -5.49
CA ASN A 57 -15.41 -0.71 -5.55
C ASN A 57 -14.48 -0.52 -6.76
N PRO A 58 -14.40 0.70 -7.32
CA PRO A 58 -13.44 1.00 -8.38
C PRO A 58 -12.01 0.97 -7.85
N ARG A 59 -11.06 0.70 -8.75
CA ARG A 59 -9.63 0.78 -8.44
C ARG A 59 -9.28 2.19 -7.94
N PRO A 60 -8.49 2.33 -6.85
CA PRO A 60 -8.05 3.63 -6.36
C PRO A 60 -7.48 4.51 -7.48
N PRO A 61 -8.03 5.72 -7.71
CA PRO A 61 -7.54 6.60 -8.75
C PRO A 61 -6.14 7.13 -8.43
N LYS A 62 -5.45 7.66 -9.44
CA LYS A 62 -4.09 8.21 -9.26
C LYS A 62 -4.11 9.28 -8.17
N GLY A 63 -3.25 9.12 -7.16
CA GLY A 63 -3.16 10.05 -6.03
C GLY A 63 -4.02 9.65 -4.83
N TRP A 64 -4.76 8.55 -4.91
CA TRP A 64 -5.46 7.93 -3.79
C TRP A 64 -4.75 6.62 -3.40
N LEU A 65 -4.89 6.23 -2.14
CA LEU A 65 -4.41 4.99 -1.57
C LEU A 65 -5.47 4.36 -0.68
N LEU A 66 -5.37 3.06 -0.47
CA LEU A 66 -6.11 2.38 0.56
C LEU A 66 -5.31 2.47 1.86
N HIS A 67 -5.96 2.98 2.88
CA HIS A 67 -5.47 3.14 4.24
C HIS A 67 -6.11 2.07 5.12
N HIS A 68 -5.30 1.44 5.96
CA HIS A 68 -5.77 0.49 6.98
C HIS A 68 -6.11 1.28 8.25
N ALA A 69 -7.37 1.29 8.66
CA ALA A 69 -7.84 2.10 9.79
C ALA A 69 -7.17 1.70 11.12
N ASN A 70 -6.89 0.40 11.30
CA ASN A 70 -6.17 -0.14 12.45
C ASN A 70 -4.63 -0.13 12.31
N GLU A 71 -4.10 0.49 11.25
CA GLU A 71 -2.67 0.53 10.90
C GLU A 71 -2.01 -0.85 10.66
N ASP A 72 -2.78 -1.94 10.69
CA ASP A 72 -2.32 -3.30 10.38
C ASP A 72 -2.52 -3.61 8.89
N LYS A 73 -1.41 -3.62 8.16
CA LYS A 73 -1.35 -3.89 6.71
C LYS A 73 -1.69 -5.34 6.32
N THR A 74 -1.86 -6.21 7.30
CA THR A 74 -2.26 -7.62 7.10
C THR A 74 -3.76 -7.83 7.28
N ASP A 75 -4.47 -6.91 7.94
CA ASP A 75 -5.91 -6.98 8.11
C ASP A 75 -6.64 -6.36 6.90
N ASN A 76 -6.87 -7.19 5.88
CA ASN A 76 -7.47 -6.76 4.61
C ASN A 76 -8.99 -6.82 4.58
N ARG A 77 -9.68 -6.89 5.74
CA ARG A 77 -11.14 -6.84 5.80
C ARG A 77 -11.65 -5.52 5.22
N ILE A 78 -12.71 -5.57 4.41
CA ILE A 78 -13.23 -4.38 3.72
C ILE A 78 -13.57 -3.23 4.68
N GLY A 79 -14.11 -3.52 5.86
CA GLY A 79 -14.42 -2.51 6.89
C GLY A 79 -13.19 -1.87 7.54
N ASN A 80 -11.99 -2.43 7.35
CA ASN A 80 -10.73 -1.86 7.80
C ASN A 80 -10.03 -1.03 6.70
N LEU A 81 -10.56 -1.02 5.47
CA LEU A 81 -9.96 -0.33 4.33
C LEU A 81 -10.68 0.99 4.05
N GLU A 82 -9.91 2.08 3.97
CA GLU A 82 -10.41 3.42 3.68
C GLU A 82 -9.71 4.01 2.46
N LEU A 83 -10.45 4.60 1.52
CA LEU A 83 -9.86 5.30 0.39
C LEU A 83 -9.46 6.73 0.78
N LYS A 84 -8.14 7.02 0.86
CA LYS A 84 -7.61 8.34 1.24
C LYS A 84 -6.75 8.97 0.15
N ARG A 85 -6.76 10.30 0.05
CA ARG A 85 -5.86 11.05 -0.86
C ARG A 85 -4.45 11.08 -0.28
N ARG A 86 -3.44 10.74 -1.11
CA ARG A 86 -2.01 10.84 -0.77
C ARG A 86 -1.59 12.22 -0.26
N GLY A 87 -2.27 13.28 -0.73
CA GLY A 87 -1.95 14.67 -0.40
C GLY A 87 -2.46 15.18 0.95
N VAL A 88 -3.30 14.43 1.68
CA VAL A 88 -3.86 14.92 2.95
C VAL A 88 -2.84 14.80 4.09
N HIS A 89 -1.95 13.81 4.06
CA HIS A 89 -0.94 13.62 5.11
C HIS A 89 0.20 14.65 5.09
N ASN A 90 0.54 15.21 3.92
CA ASN A 90 1.61 16.22 3.82
C ASN A 90 1.12 17.63 4.20
N ALA A 91 -0.15 17.92 3.93
CA ALA A 91 -0.78 19.18 4.31
C ALA A 91 -1.04 19.26 5.83
N GLU A 92 -1.43 18.15 6.47
CA GLU A 92 -1.65 18.09 7.91
C GLU A 92 -0.36 18.32 8.72
N HIS A 93 0.79 17.76 8.31
CA HIS A 93 2.09 18.09 8.93
C HIS A 93 2.49 19.56 8.73
N LEU A 94 2.24 20.13 7.55
CA LEU A 94 2.58 21.53 7.26
C LEU A 94 1.67 22.53 8.00
N ALA A 95 0.39 22.20 8.20
CA ALA A 95 -0.58 23.05 8.88
C ALA A 95 -0.37 23.06 10.40
N ALA A 96 -0.06 21.91 11.00
CA ALA A 96 0.14 21.80 12.45
C ALA A 96 1.40 22.53 12.95
N GLU A 97 2.43 22.70 12.12
CA GLU A 97 3.72 23.24 12.57
C GLU A 97 3.85 24.77 12.43
N ASN A 98 2.91 25.49 11.80
CA ASN A 98 2.97 26.95 11.56
C ASN A 98 4.37 27.48 11.18
N ARG A 99 5.15 26.69 10.42
CA ARG A 99 6.57 26.96 10.11
C ARG A 99 6.77 27.93 8.95
N ARG A 100 5.77 28.75 8.61
CA ARG A 100 5.92 29.74 7.55
C ARG A 100 6.20 31.11 8.15
N CYS A 101 7.24 31.77 7.63
CA CYS A 101 7.53 33.14 8.01
C CYS A 101 6.38 34.05 7.54
N PRO A 102 5.71 34.81 8.42
CA PRO A 102 4.56 35.64 8.05
C PRO A 102 4.93 36.78 7.09
N ARG A 103 6.23 37.15 7.03
CA ARG A 103 6.72 38.26 6.20
C ARG A 103 7.17 37.85 4.81
N THR A 104 7.65 36.62 4.61
CA THR A 104 8.27 36.20 3.34
C THR A 104 7.65 34.93 2.75
N GLY A 105 6.74 34.26 3.47
CA GLY A 105 6.12 33.00 3.04
C GLY A 105 7.09 31.81 2.96
N ARG A 106 8.38 31.99 3.26
CA ARG A 106 9.38 30.92 3.24
C ARG A 106 9.18 29.97 4.43
N LEU A 107 9.48 28.69 4.19
CA LEU A 107 9.51 27.66 5.22
C LEU A 107 10.71 27.90 6.14
N LEU A 108 10.47 28.02 7.44
CA LEU A 108 11.49 28.20 8.46
C LEU A 108 12.21 26.86 8.70
N PRO A 109 13.54 26.85 8.81
CA PRO A 109 14.29 25.65 9.17
C PRO A 109 13.87 25.17 10.56
N LYS A 110 13.80 23.85 10.76
CA LYS A 110 13.54 23.26 12.08
C LYS A 110 14.66 23.69 13.02
N MET A 111 14.33 24.42 14.09
CA MET A 111 15.31 24.72 15.13
C MET A 111 15.81 23.38 15.70
N ARG A 112 17.06 23.05 15.43
CA ARG A 112 17.73 21.94 16.11
C ARG A 112 18.00 22.45 17.52
N GLY A 113 17.41 21.81 18.53
CA GLY A 113 17.70 22.14 19.92
C GLY A 113 19.21 22.08 20.15
N ALA A 114 19.75 23.17 20.69
CA ALA A 114 21.10 23.17 21.23
C ALA A 114 21.12 22.24 22.44
N ALA A 115 22.07 21.30 22.45
CA ALA A 115 22.50 20.61 23.66
C ALA A 115 23.39 21.55 24.47
#